data_AF-A0AAE7TI31-F1
#
_entry.id   AF-A0AAE7TI31-F1
#
_cell.length_a   1.000
_cell.length_b   1.000
_cell.length_c   1.000
_cell.angle_alpha   90.00
_cell.angle_beta   90.00
_cell.angle_gamma   90.00
#
_symmetry.space_group_name_H-M   'P 1'
#
loop_
_entity.id
_entity.type
_entity.pdbx_description
1 polymer ?
#
loop_
_entity_poly.entity_id
_entity_poly.type
_entity_poly.pdbx_seq_one_letter_code
_entity_poly.pdbx_strand_id
1 'polypeptide(L)' 'MSRAMELIVASYVRVRDRRALTELLTHRREMLTQLQAVSGVTTEKAVIAIQEEVALIEAGLKELEPPPGSLPDNEWGTR' A
#
# COMPACT_ATOMS: atom_id res chain seq x y z
N MET A 1 -1.96 -8.97 11.98
CA MET A 1 -0.85 -8.20 11.38
C MET A 1 0.32 -9.13 11.04
N SER A 2 0.85 -9.05 9.81
CA SER A 2 1.98 -9.86 9.35
C SER A 2 3.29 -9.09 9.45
N ARG A 3 4.22 -9.55 10.31
CA ARG A 3 5.58 -8.97 10.44
C ARG A 3 6.34 -8.92 9.10
N ALA A 4 6.06 -9.85 8.20
CA ALA A 4 6.65 -9.85 6.87
C ALA A 4 6.20 -8.65 6.04
N MET A 5 4.91 -8.28 6.11
CA MET A 5 4.38 -7.12 5.38
C MET A 5 5.01 -5.81 5.89
N GLU A 6 5.16 -5.66 7.20
CA GLU A 6 5.84 -4.51 7.82
C GLU A 6 7.25 -4.31 7.26
N LEU A 7 8.04 -5.38 7.17
CA LEU A 7 9.40 -5.33 6.63
C LEU A 7 9.42 -5.00 5.13
N ILE A 8 8.47 -5.53 4.35
CA ILE A 8 8.35 -5.25 2.92
C ILE A 8 8.03 -3.77 2.70
N VAL A 9 7.00 -3.25 3.39
CA VAL A 9 6.60 -1.83 3.29
C VAL A 9 7.74 -0.92 3.74
N ALA A 10 8.35 -1.19 4.88
CA ALA A 10 9.48 -0.42 5.39
C ALA A 10 10.66 -0.39 4.41
N SER A 11 10.92 -1.50 3.70
CA SER A 11 11.98 -1.56 2.69
C SER A 11 11.68 -0.64 1.51
N TYR A 12 10.45 -0.63 0.99
CA TYR A 12 10.07 0.26 -0.11
C TYR A 12 10.03 1.74 0.29
N VAL A 13 9.57 2.05 1.51
CA VAL A 13 9.63 3.41 2.06
C VAL A 13 11.10 3.88 2.14
N ARG A 14 11.99 3.02 2.65
CA ARG A 14 13.42 3.34 2.78
C ARG A 14 14.08 3.68 1.43
N VAL A 15 13.70 2.99 0.35
CA VAL A 15 14.21 3.27 -1.00
C VAL A 15 13.37 4.31 -1.76
N ARG A 16 12.35 4.90 -1.11
CA ARG A 16 11.39 5.86 -1.67
C ARG A 16 10.69 5.36 -2.94
N ASP A 17 10.48 4.05 -3.04
CA ASP A 17 9.81 3.44 -4.19
C ASP A 17 8.29 3.50 -4.03
N ARG A 18 7.76 4.70 -4.29
CA ARG A 18 6.32 4.96 -4.28
C ARG A 18 5.57 4.12 -5.31
N ARG A 19 6.21 3.79 -6.44
CA ARG A 19 5.59 2.99 -7.50
C ARG A 19 5.35 1.57 -7.01
N ALA A 20 6.37 0.93 -6.44
CA ALA A 20 6.24 -0.42 -5.90
C ALA A 20 5.20 -0.51 -4.79
N LEU A 21 5.13 0.48 -3.89
CA LEU A 21 4.07 0.54 -2.87
C LEU A 21 2.67 0.72 -3.47
N THR A 22 2.54 1.50 -4.54
CA THR A 22 1.25 1.69 -5.23
C THR A 22 0.81 0.40 -5.93
N GLU A 23 1.72 -0.28 -6.62
CA GLU A 23 1.45 -1.58 -7.25
C GLU A 23 1.06 -2.64 -6.21
N LEU A 24 1.77 -2.68 -5.08
CA LEU A 24 1.45 -3.55 -3.94
C LEU A 24 0.07 -3.24 -3.36
N LEU A 25 -0.29 -1.96 -3.18
CA LEU A 25 -1.60 -1.54 -2.70
C LEU A 25 -2.72 -2.00 -3.63
N THR A 26 -2.56 -1.79 -4.94
CA THR A 26 -3.53 -2.23 -5.96
C THR A 26 -3.76 -3.73 -5.86
N HIS A 27 -2.69 -4.51 -5.82
CA HIS A 27 -2.78 -5.97 -5.70
C HIS A 27 -3.55 -6.40 -4.43
N ARG A 28 -3.28 -5.77 -3.28
CA ARG A 28 -3.98 -6.09 -2.03
C ARG A 28 -5.46 -5.73 -2.04
N ARG A 29 -5.83 -4.62 -2.68
CA ARG A 29 -7.24 -4.23 -2.86
C ARG A 29 -7.99 -5.17 -3.81
N GLU A 30 -7.34 -5.65 -4.86
CA GLU A 30 -7.90 -6.66 -5.76
C GLU A 30 -8.15 -7.98 -5.01
N MET A 31 -7.19 -8.45 -4.22
CA MET A 31 -7.36 -9.63 -3.37
C MET A 31 -8.52 -9.46 -2.37
N LEU A 32 -8.63 -8.29 -1.74
CA LEU A 32 -9.74 -8.00 -0.81
C LEU A 32 -11.09 -8.09 -1.52
N THR A 33 -11.20 -7.50 -2.71
CA THR A 33 -12.41 -7.54 -3.54
C THR A 33 -12.78 -8.98 -3.89
N GLN A 34 -11.79 -9.79 -4.30
CA GLN A 34 -12.00 -11.20 -4.61
C GLN A 34 -12.46 -11.99 -3.39
N LEU A 35 -11.86 -11.79 -2.22
CA LEU A 35 -12.23 -12.49 -0.99
C LEU A 35 -13.62 -12.11 -0.46
N GLN A 36 -14.03 -10.86 -0.68
CA GLN A 36 -15.38 -10.41 -0.35
C GLN A 36 -16.44 -10.95 -1.33
N ALA A 37 -16.05 -11.27 -2.57
CA ALA A 37 -16.93 -11.88 -3.57
C ALA A 37 -17.11 -13.39 -3.38
N VAL A 38 -16.23 -14.06 -2.63
CA VAL A 38 -16.36 -15.49 -2.31
C VAL A 38 -17.50 -15.70 -1.32
N SER A 39 -18.44 -16.57 -1.69
CA SER A 39 -19.53 -17.03 -0.81
C SER A 39 -19.35 -18.51 -0.47
N GLY A 40 -19.82 -18.93 0.70
CA GLY A 40 -19.79 -20.35 1.12
C GLY A 40 -18.55 -20.80 1.92
N VAL A 41 -17.63 -19.90 2.24
CA VAL A 41 -16.45 -20.16 3.11
C VAL A 41 -16.26 -18.99 4.09
N THR A 42 -15.76 -19.26 5.29
CA THR A 42 -15.40 -18.22 6.27
C THR A 42 -14.12 -17.50 5.85
N THR A 43 -14.25 -16.37 5.16
CA THR A 43 -13.13 -15.53 4.70
C THR A 43 -12.79 -14.38 5.66
N GLU A 44 -13.54 -14.22 6.75
CA GLU A 44 -13.46 -13.08 7.69
C GLU A 44 -12.04 -12.80 8.19
N LYS A 45 -11.30 -13.85 8.61
CA LYS A 45 -9.92 -13.69 9.08
C LYS A 45 -8.96 -13.23 7.98
N ALA A 46 -9.15 -13.71 6.76
CA ALA A 46 -8.33 -13.31 5.61
C ALA A 46 -8.65 -11.86 5.19
N VAL A 47 -9.93 -11.48 5.23
CA VAL A 47 -10.39 -10.11 4.99
C VAL A 47 -9.77 -9.13 5.99
N ILE A 48 -9.81 -9.44 7.29
CA ILE A 48 -9.20 -8.60 8.33
C ILE A 48 -7.69 -8.48 8.10
N ALA A 49 -7.00 -9.59 7.84
CA ALA A 49 -5.56 -9.58 7.59
C ALA A 49 -5.18 -8.69 6.40
N ILE A 50 -5.94 -8.74 5.30
CA ILE A 50 -5.64 -7.91 4.14
C ILE A 50 -6.01 -6.44 4.36
N GLN A 51 -7.08 -6.13 5.11
CA GLN A 51 -7.39 -4.75 5.49
C GLN A 51 -6.28 -4.12 6.33
N GLU A 52 -5.72 -4.89 7.27
CA GLU A 52 -4.55 -4.51 8.04
C GLU A 52 -3.32 -4.25 7.15
N GLU A 53 -3.05 -5.12 6.17
CA GLU A 53 -1.97 -4.93 5.19
C GLU A 53 -2.19 -3.68 4.32
N VAL A 54 -3.42 -3.43 3.86
CA VAL A 54 -3.79 -2.24 3.08
C VAL A 54 -3.52 -0.97 3.88
N ALA A 55 -3.95 -0.90 5.14
CA ALA A 55 -3.73 0.26 6.00
C ALA A 55 -2.24 0.55 6.23
N LEU A 56 -1.43 -0.51 6.38
CA LEU A 56 0.02 -0.39 6.53
C LEU A 56 0.68 0.16 5.25
N ILE A 57 0.27 -0.31 4.07
CA ILE A 57 0.81 0.18 2.79
C ILE A 57 0.42 1.64 2.56
N GLU A 58 -0.82 2.02 2.89
CA GLU A 58 -1.29 3.41 2.81
C GLU A 58 -0.49 4.33 3.74
N ALA A 59 -0.17 3.89 4.96
CA ALA A 59 0.70 4.61 5.87
C ALA A 59 2.10 4.82 5.27
N GLY A 60 2.70 3.76 4.69
CA GLY A 60 3.99 3.85 4.02
C GLY A 60 3.98 4.80 2.82
N LEU A 61 2.91 4.83 2.03
CA LEU A 61 2.75 5.80 0.95
C LEU A 61 2.67 7.24 1.46
N LYS A 62 1.95 7.46 2.57
CA LYS A 62 1.83 8.78 3.20
C LYS A 62 3.17 9.30 3.73
N GLU A 63 4.05 8.43 4.21
CA GLU A 63 5.42 8.81 4.60
C GLU A 63 6.26 9.30 3.41
N LEU A 64 5.93 8.87 2.19
CA LEU A 64 6.59 9.32 0.97
C LEU A 64 5.96 10.58 0.38
N GLU A 65 4.80 11.02 0.87
CA GLU A 65 4.19 12.26 0.42
C GLU A 65 5.05 13.46 0.84
N PRO A 66 5.23 14.45 -0.04
CA PRO A 66 5.89 15.68 0.35
C PRO A 66 5.07 16.38 1.46
N PRO A 67 5.72 17.09 2.40
CA PRO A 67 5.03 17.82 3.45
C PRO A 67 3.90 18.71 2.89
N PRO A 68 2.76 18.83 3.57
CA PRO A 68 1.72 19.78 3.18
C PRO A 68 2.32 21.20 3.06
N GLY A 69 2.27 21.79 1.87
CA GLY A 69 2.88 23.10 1.59
C GLY A 69 4.19 23.05 0.79
N SER A 70 4.69 21.86 0.45
CA SER A 70 5.71 21.70 -0.59
C SER A 70 5.08 22.01 -1.95
N LEU A 71 5.71 22.88 -2.75
CA LEU A 71 5.29 23.10 -4.14
C LEU A 71 5.28 21.75 -4.90
N PRO A 72 4.37 21.53 -5.86
CA PRO A 72 4.47 20.38 -6.73
C PRO A 72 5.82 20.43 -7.45
N ASP A 73 6.54 19.30 -7.51
CA ASP A 73 7.76 19.13 -8.32
C ASP A 73 7.43 19.36 -9.80
N ASN A 74 7.29 20.62 -10.21
CA ASN A 74 7.06 21.03 -11.58
C ASN A 74 8.39 21.42 -12.25
N GLU A 75 9.45 20.62 -12.10
CA GLU A 75 10.75 20.92 -12.73
C GLU A 75 11.51 19.69 -13.26
N TRP A 76 10.85 18.55 -13.55
CA TRP A 76 11.50 17.45 -14.29
C TRP A 76 11.19 17.52 -15.78
N GLY A 77 11.93 18.37 -16.51
CA GLY A 77 12.30 18.08 -17.91
C GLY A 77 11.87 19.08 -18.99
N THR A 78 12.26 20.35 -18.90
CA THR A 78 12.65 21.08 -20.12
C THR A 78 14.10 20.74 -20.45
N ARG A 79 14.30 19.81 -21.39
CA ARG A 79 15.36 19.87 -22.41
C ARG A 79 15.13 18.84 -23.50
#